data_AF-A0A8S0G1N7-F1
#
_entry.id   AF-A0A8S0G1N7-F1
#
_cell.length_a   1.000
_cell.length_b   1.000
_cell.length_c   1.000
_cell.angle_alpha   90.00
_cell.angle_beta   90.00
_cell.angle_gamma   90.00
#
_symmetry.space_group_name_H-M   'P 1'
#
loop_
_entity.id
_entity.type
_entity.pdbx_description
1 polymer ?
#
loop_
_entity_poly.entity_id
_entity_poly.type
_entity_poly.pdbx_seq_one_letter_code
_entity_poly.pdbx_strand_id
1 'polypeptide(L)'
;MAFNKAESGSAVLVDVNTGEVLAMANSPSYNPNNLSGTPKEAMRNRTITDVFEPGSTVKPMVVMTALQRGVVRENSVLNTVPYRINGHEIKDVARYSELTLTGVLQKSSNVGVSKLALAMPSSALVDTYSRFGLGKATNLGLVGERSGLYPQKQRWSDM
;
A
#
# COMPACT_ATOMS: atom_id res chain seq x y z
N MET A 1 21.75 18.00 10.76
CA MET A 1 21.55 16.67 11.38
C MET A 1 20.33 16.03 10.75
N ALA A 2 20.44 14.81 10.22
CA ALA A 2 19.27 14.05 9.82
C ALA A 2 18.59 13.51 11.09
N PHE A 3 17.38 13.96 11.39
CA PHE A 3 16.65 13.63 12.63
C PHE A 3 16.44 12.12 12.83
N ASN A 4 16.24 11.38 11.72
CA ASN A 4 15.84 9.96 11.76
C ASN A 4 16.99 8.98 11.48
N LYS A 5 18.17 9.43 11.03
CA LYS A 5 19.33 8.58 10.65
C LYS A 5 18.95 7.34 9.81
N ALA A 6 18.02 7.49 8.87
CA ALA A 6 17.54 6.40 8.02
C ALA A 6 18.59 5.99 6.97
N GLU A 7 18.53 4.73 6.51
CA GLU A 7 19.41 4.20 5.46
C GLU A 7 19.16 4.88 4.10
N SER A 8 17.88 5.03 3.71
CA SER A 8 17.47 5.67 2.47
C SER A 8 16.04 6.23 2.56
N GLY A 9 15.64 7.01 1.54
CA GLY A 9 14.29 7.50 1.37
C GLY A 9 14.00 7.84 -0.09
N SER A 10 12.73 7.74 -0.46
CA SER A 10 12.25 7.97 -1.83
C SER A 10 10.96 8.79 -1.83
N ALA A 11 10.78 9.63 -2.85
CA ALA A 11 9.59 10.44 -3.03
C ALA A 11 9.21 10.51 -4.51
N VAL A 12 7.92 10.43 -4.79
CA VAL A 12 7.32 10.57 -6.11
C VAL A 12 6.15 11.53 -6.00
N LEU A 13 6.07 12.48 -6.94
CA LEU A 13 4.96 13.41 -7.10
C LEU A 13 4.38 13.25 -8.50
N VAL A 14 3.07 13.06 -8.58
CA VAL A 14 2.34 12.82 -9.83
C VAL A 14 1.20 13.80 -9.96
N ASP A 15 0.99 14.33 -11.16
CA ASP A 15 -0.21 15.08 -11.49
C ASP A 15 -1.41 14.13 -11.64
N VAL A 16 -2.48 14.38 -10.89
CA VAL A 16 -3.66 13.50 -10.85
C VAL A 16 -4.46 13.53 -12.15
N ASN A 17 -4.41 14.63 -12.91
CA ASN A 17 -5.18 14.82 -14.13
C ASN A 17 -4.45 14.29 -15.37
N THR A 18 -3.12 14.41 -15.42
CA THR A 18 -2.32 14.03 -16.59
C THR A 18 -1.55 12.73 -16.41
N GLY A 19 -1.29 12.31 -15.17
CA GLY A 19 -0.41 11.19 -14.86
C GLY A 19 1.09 11.52 -15.00
N GLU A 20 1.45 12.78 -15.23
CA GLU A 20 2.84 13.21 -15.35
C GLU A 20 3.58 13.09 -14.02
N VAL A 21 4.81 12.57 -14.08
CA VAL A 21 5.72 12.56 -12.93
C VAL A 21 6.35 13.95 -12.80
N LEU A 22 5.82 14.75 -11.88
CA LEU A 22 6.30 16.12 -11.61
C LEU A 22 7.63 16.12 -10.86
N ALA A 23 7.85 15.13 -9.98
CA ALA A 23 9.11 14.96 -9.28
C ALA A 23 9.35 13.49 -8.91
N MET A 24 10.62 13.07 -8.98
CA MET A 24 11.07 11.74 -8.57
C MET A 24 12.46 11.86 -7.95
N ALA A 25 12.59 11.52 -6.67
CA ALA A 25 13.84 11.72 -5.93
C ALA A 25 14.13 10.57 -4.96
N ASN A 26 15.43 10.33 -4.74
CA ASN A 26 15.97 9.36 -3.78
C ASN A 26 17.09 9.99 -2.96
N SER A 27 17.25 9.51 -1.73
CA SER A 27 18.38 9.82 -0.85
C SER A 27 18.87 8.52 -0.19
N PRO A 28 20.19 8.28 -0.05
CA PRO A 28 21.28 9.10 -0.58
C PRO A 28 21.29 9.14 -2.12
N SER A 29 21.90 10.19 -2.68
CA SER A 29 22.09 10.40 -4.11
C SER A 29 23.59 10.56 -4.43
N TYR A 30 23.92 10.88 -5.67
CA TYR A 30 25.30 11.07 -6.14
C TYR A 30 25.40 12.27 -7.08
N ASN A 31 26.61 12.80 -7.28
CA ASN A 31 26.85 13.85 -8.27
C ASN A 31 27.12 13.20 -9.64
N PRO A 32 26.21 13.31 -10.62
CA PRO A 32 26.42 12.70 -11.93
C PRO A 32 27.60 13.31 -12.70
N ASN A 33 28.03 14.54 -12.35
CA ASN A 33 29.20 15.18 -12.97
C ASN A 33 30.55 14.64 -12.43
N ASN A 34 30.54 13.89 -11.32
CA ASN A 34 31.74 13.26 -10.75
C ASN A 34 31.38 11.96 -10.03
N LEU A 35 31.68 10.83 -10.67
CA LEU A 35 31.36 9.50 -10.16
C LEU A 35 32.39 8.91 -9.19
N SER A 36 33.52 9.60 -8.97
CA SER A 36 34.61 9.09 -8.14
C SER A 36 34.16 8.84 -6.70
N GLY A 37 34.42 7.64 -6.18
CA GLY A 37 34.08 7.27 -4.80
C GLY A 37 32.57 7.06 -4.54
N THR A 38 31.71 7.05 -5.56
CA THR A 38 30.27 6.86 -5.37
C THR A 38 29.94 5.37 -5.12
N PRO A 39 29.26 5.03 -4.00
CA PRO A 39 28.82 3.65 -3.75
C PRO A 39 27.64 3.28 -4.66
N LYS A 40 27.62 2.04 -5.16
CA LYS A 40 26.57 1.54 -6.06
C LYS A 40 25.15 1.67 -5.47
N GLU A 41 25.00 1.51 -4.16
CA GLU A 41 23.74 1.66 -3.43
C GLU A 41 23.11 3.06 -3.55
N ALA A 42 23.93 4.10 -3.71
CA ALA A 42 23.47 5.48 -3.88
C ALA A 42 23.10 5.81 -5.33
N MET A 43 23.43 4.93 -6.29
CA MET A 43 23.11 5.11 -7.71
C MET A 43 21.74 4.55 -8.10
N ARG A 44 21.12 3.73 -7.25
CA ARG A 44 19.82 3.11 -7.55
C ARG A 44 18.69 4.15 -7.55
N ASN A 45 17.86 4.10 -8.60
CA ASN A 45 16.59 4.82 -8.60
C ASN A 45 15.53 4.01 -7.85
N ARG A 46 15.56 4.11 -6.51
CA ARG A 46 14.74 3.26 -5.62
C ARG A 46 13.23 3.41 -5.84
N THR A 47 12.76 4.53 -6.37
CA THR A 47 11.34 4.74 -6.75
C THR A 47 10.83 3.74 -7.79
N ILE A 48 11.72 3.14 -8.60
CA ILE A 48 11.35 2.18 -9.65
C ILE A 48 12.01 0.80 -9.49
N THR A 49 13.11 0.70 -8.73
CA THR A 49 13.87 -0.55 -8.56
C THR A 49 13.54 -1.31 -7.28
N ASP A 50 13.10 -0.61 -6.25
CA ASP A 50 12.90 -1.20 -4.92
C ASP A 50 11.41 -1.49 -4.72
N VAL A 51 11.11 -2.58 -4.00
CA VAL A 51 9.73 -3.03 -3.75
C VAL A 51 9.54 -3.20 -2.25
N PHE A 52 8.37 -2.85 -1.75
CA PHE A 52 7.99 -3.02 -0.34
C PHE A 52 6.50 -3.35 -0.23
N GLU A 53 6.09 -3.92 0.89
CA GLU A 53 4.68 -4.20 1.15
C GLU A 53 3.94 -2.87 1.43
N PRO A 54 2.87 -2.54 0.68
CA PRO A 54 2.23 -1.22 0.75
C PRO A 54 1.53 -0.93 2.09
N GLY A 55 1.34 -1.94 2.93
CA GLY A 55 0.81 -1.80 4.28
C GLY A 55 -0.52 -1.04 4.30
N SER A 56 -0.66 -0.06 5.20
CA SER A 56 -1.91 0.67 5.39
C SER A 56 -2.37 1.52 4.19
N THR A 57 -1.52 1.76 3.20
CA THR A 57 -1.88 2.56 2.02
C THR A 57 -2.95 1.90 1.15
N VAL A 58 -3.16 0.58 1.26
CA VAL A 58 -4.22 -0.13 0.51
C VAL A 58 -5.60 -0.08 1.17
N LYS A 59 -5.69 0.33 2.44
CA LYS A 59 -6.94 0.31 3.22
C LYS A 59 -8.08 1.13 2.59
N PRO A 60 -7.85 2.32 2.00
CA PRO A 60 -8.89 3.05 1.29
C PRO A 60 -9.51 2.25 0.14
N MET A 61 -8.72 1.45 -0.59
CA MET A 61 -9.23 0.60 -1.67
C MET A 61 -10.15 -0.50 -1.12
N VAL A 62 -9.83 -1.10 0.03
CA VAL A 62 -10.70 -2.10 0.68
C VAL A 62 -12.07 -1.49 1.05
N VAL A 63 -12.06 -0.30 1.65
CA VAL A 63 -13.30 0.42 2.02
C VAL A 63 -14.10 0.80 0.78
N MET A 64 -13.43 1.29 -0.28
CA MET A 64 -14.05 1.58 -1.57
C MET A 64 -14.75 0.35 -2.16
N THR A 65 -14.06 -0.80 -2.24
CA THR A 65 -14.63 -2.03 -2.79
C THR A 65 -15.83 -2.52 -1.97
N ALA A 66 -15.74 -2.45 -0.64
CA ALA A 66 -16.82 -2.88 0.24
C ALA A 66 -18.08 -2.01 0.10
N LEU A 67 -17.91 -0.68 0.00
CA LEU A 67 -18.98 0.26 -0.29
C LEU A 67 -19.59 0.01 -1.67
N GLN A 68 -18.76 -0.11 -2.71
CA GLN A 68 -19.21 -0.33 -4.09
C GLN A 68 -20.02 -1.63 -4.24
N ARG A 69 -19.68 -2.66 -3.47
CA ARG A 69 -20.39 -3.95 -3.47
C ARG A 69 -21.57 -4.01 -2.51
N GLY A 70 -21.84 -2.94 -1.77
CA GLY A 70 -22.94 -2.89 -0.79
C GLY A 70 -22.75 -3.81 0.42
N VAL A 71 -21.53 -4.29 0.67
CA VAL A 71 -21.19 -5.10 1.85
C VAL A 71 -21.31 -4.28 3.13
N VAL A 72 -21.12 -2.98 3.02
CA VAL A 72 -21.24 -2.01 4.09
C VAL A 72 -21.91 -0.74 3.57
N ARG A 73 -22.57 0.02 4.45
CA ARG A 73 -23.13 1.34 4.15
C ARG A 73 -22.28 2.43 4.79
N GLU A 74 -22.36 3.64 4.27
CA GLU A 74 -21.62 4.81 4.80
C GLU A 74 -21.86 5.04 6.30
N ASN A 75 -23.08 4.78 6.77
CA ASN A 75 -23.47 4.92 8.18
C ASN A 75 -23.28 3.66 9.03
N SER A 76 -22.67 2.61 8.50
CA SER A 76 -22.42 1.37 9.26
C SER A 76 -21.36 1.61 10.34
N VAL A 77 -21.61 1.00 11.50
CA VAL A 77 -20.67 0.93 12.62
C VAL A 77 -20.19 -0.51 12.72
N LEU A 78 -18.87 -0.71 12.63
CA LEU A 78 -18.26 -2.02 12.68
C LEU A 78 -17.76 -2.29 14.10
N ASN A 79 -18.02 -3.49 14.62
CA ASN A 79 -17.29 -3.99 15.79
C ASN A 79 -15.81 -4.15 15.42
N THR A 80 -14.92 -3.45 16.13
CA THR A 80 -13.46 -3.46 15.89
C THR A 80 -12.66 -4.06 17.05
N VAL A 81 -13.32 -4.82 17.92
CA VAL A 81 -12.62 -5.61 18.95
C VAL A 81 -11.69 -6.63 18.27
N PRO A 82 -10.43 -6.78 18.75
CA PRO A 82 -9.51 -7.79 18.25
C PRO A 82 -10.12 -9.19 18.19
N TYR A 83 -9.79 -9.94 17.16
CA TYR A 83 -10.30 -11.29 16.93
C TYR A 83 -9.21 -12.19 16.34
N ARG A 84 -9.49 -13.50 16.27
CA ARG A 84 -8.53 -14.49 15.74
C ARG A 84 -9.10 -15.21 14.52
N ILE A 85 -8.23 -15.49 13.55
CA ILE A 85 -8.52 -16.35 12.40
C ILE A 85 -7.47 -17.46 12.41
N ASN A 86 -7.89 -18.72 12.49
CA ASN A 86 -7.00 -19.90 12.49
C ASN A 86 -5.76 -19.75 13.40
N GLY A 87 -5.93 -19.12 14.57
CA GLY A 87 -4.86 -18.92 15.57
C GLY A 87 -4.11 -17.58 15.47
N HIS A 88 -4.24 -16.82 14.39
CA HIS A 88 -3.56 -15.53 14.23
C HIS A 88 -4.42 -14.39 14.75
N GLU A 89 -3.83 -13.53 15.57
CA GLU A 89 -4.49 -12.36 16.16
C GLU A 89 -4.53 -11.20 15.17
N ILE A 90 -5.73 -10.72 14.87
CA ILE A 90 -5.94 -9.48 14.14
C ILE A 90 -6.29 -8.39 15.14
N LYS A 91 -5.43 -7.37 15.23
CA LYS A 91 -5.57 -6.24 16.14
C LYS A 91 -5.07 -4.93 15.54
N ASP A 92 -5.53 -3.85 16.16
CA ASP A 92 -5.11 -2.48 15.87
C ASP A 92 -3.99 -2.04 16.84
N VAL A 93 -3.38 -0.88 16.56
CA VAL A 93 -2.36 -0.28 17.44
C VAL A 93 -2.95 0.06 18.81
N ALA A 94 -4.20 0.53 18.84
CA ALA A 94 -4.96 0.78 20.06
C ALA A 94 -6.31 0.06 19.97
N ARG A 95 -6.90 -0.26 21.11
CA ARG A 95 -8.18 -0.98 21.15
C ARG A 95 -9.35 -0.02 20.92
N TYR A 96 -10.21 -0.36 19.97
CA TYR A 96 -11.47 0.32 19.69
C TYR A 96 -12.60 -0.71 19.75
N SER A 97 -13.67 -0.45 20.51
CA SER A 97 -14.83 -1.34 20.55
C SER A 97 -15.55 -1.37 19.20
N GLU A 98 -15.75 -0.19 18.63
CA GLU A 98 -16.45 0.00 17.37
C GLU A 98 -15.92 1.23 16.64
N LEU A 99 -16.03 1.23 15.31
CA LEU A 99 -15.65 2.35 14.45
C LEU A 99 -16.64 2.49 13.29
N THR A 100 -16.91 3.76 12.91
CA THR A 100 -17.49 4.09 11.61
C THR A 100 -16.49 3.82 10.49
N LEU A 101 -16.92 3.82 9.22
CA LEU A 101 -15.99 3.69 8.09
C LEU A 101 -14.92 4.81 8.06
N THR A 102 -15.30 6.03 8.39
CA THR A 102 -14.35 7.13 8.59
C THR A 102 -13.36 6.81 9.70
N GLY A 103 -13.85 6.27 10.82
CA GLY A 103 -13.01 5.84 11.95
C GLY A 103 -12.02 4.73 11.56
N VAL A 104 -12.45 3.77 10.73
CA VAL A 104 -11.58 2.70 10.22
C VAL A 104 -10.38 3.27 9.46
N LEU A 105 -10.57 4.27 8.59
CA LEU A 105 -9.47 4.91 7.88
C LEU A 105 -8.66 5.86 8.77
N GLN A 106 -9.34 6.69 9.58
CA GLN A 106 -8.70 7.65 10.48
C GLN A 106 -7.76 6.98 11.49
N LYS A 107 -8.16 5.82 12.02
CA LYS A 107 -7.36 5.03 12.97
C LYS A 107 -6.54 3.94 12.31
N SER A 108 -6.65 3.81 10.98
CA SER A 108 -6.01 2.76 10.20
C SER A 108 -6.26 1.37 10.79
N SER A 109 -7.53 1.06 11.13
CA SER A 109 -7.91 -0.18 11.80
C SER A 109 -7.70 -1.39 10.89
N ASN A 110 -6.79 -2.28 11.28
CA ASN A 110 -6.60 -3.60 10.66
C ASN A 110 -7.84 -4.47 10.86
N VAL A 111 -8.46 -4.41 12.05
CA VAL A 111 -9.67 -5.19 12.36
C VAL A 111 -10.84 -4.78 11.46
N GLY A 112 -11.03 -3.48 11.26
CA GLY A 112 -12.09 -2.96 10.39
C GLY A 112 -11.93 -3.44 8.95
N VAL A 113 -10.73 -3.23 8.36
CA VAL A 113 -10.50 -3.61 6.96
C VAL A 113 -10.48 -5.12 6.73
N SER A 114 -10.00 -5.92 7.69
CA SER A 114 -10.00 -7.38 7.56
C SER A 114 -11.41 -7.95 7.58
N LYS A 115 -12.31 -7.39 8.41
CA LYS A 115 -13.73 -7.77 8.42
C LYS A 115 -14.42 -7.42 7.10
N LEU A 116 -14.13 -6.26 6.54
CA LEU A 116 -14.64 -5.88 5.22
C LEU A 116 -14.12 -6.82 4.13
N ALA A 117 -12.84 -7.17 4.16
CA ALA A 117 -12.22 -8.08 3.20
C ALA A 117 -12.84 -9.49 3.25
N LEU A 118 -13.04 -10.04 4.44
CA LEU A 118 -13.63 -11.38 4.65
C LEU A 118 -15.12 -11.45 4.28
N ALA A 119 -15.82 -10.31 4.32
CA ALA A 119 -17.21 -10.21 3.90
C ALA A 119 -17.36 -10.12 2.36
N MET A 120 -16.26 -10.19 1.61
CA MET A 120 -16.22 -10.17 0.15
C MET A 120 -15.52 -11.42 -0.39
N PRO A 121 -15.80 -11.83 -1.65
CA PRO A 121 -14.98 -12.84 -2.30
C PRO A 121 -13.54 -12.32 -2.47
N SER A 122 -12.54 -13.18 -2.30
CA SER A 122 -11.12 -12.82 -2.40
C SER A 122 -10.74 -12.14 -3.73
N SER A 123 -11.43 -12.50 -4.82
CA SER A 123 -11.27 -11.88 -6.13
C SER A 123 -11.63 -10.39 -6.16
N ALA A 124 -12.45 -9.90 -5.22
CA ALA A 124 -12.87 -8.50 -5.17
C ALA A 124 -11.70 -7.54 -4.96
N LEU A 125 -10.84 -7.84 -4.00
CA LEU A 125 -9.66 -7.01 -3.70
C LEU A 125 -8.57 -7.22 -4.75
N VAL A 126 -8.39 -8.45 -5.24
CA VAL A 126 -7.43 -8.74 -6.33
C VAL A 126 -7.79 -7.95 -7.60
N ASP A 127 -9.06 -7.86 -7.97
CA ASP A 127 -9.50 -7.04 -9.10
C ASP A 127 -9.27 -5.54 -8.82
N THR A 128 -9.66 -5.07 -7.63
CA THR A 128 -9.50 -3.66 -7.26
C THR A 128 -8.03 -3.24 -7.30
N TYR A 129 -7.14 -3.96 -6.63
CA TYR A 129 -5.70 -3.67 -6.60
C TYR A 129 -5.08 -3.69 -8.00
N SER A 130 -5.49 -4.63 -8.86
CA SER A 130 -5.06 -4.68 -10.26
C SER A 130 -5.56 -3.47 -11.07
N ARG A 131 -6.80 -3.00 -10.84
CA ARG A 131 -7.34 -1.78 -11.48
C ARG A 131 -6.58 -0.52 -11.07
N PHE A 132 -6.09 -0.46 -9.84
CA PHE A 132 -5.20 0.61 -9.35
C PHE A 132 -3.73 0.42 -9.78
N GLY A 133 -3.41 -0.61 -10.56
CA GLY A 133 -2.08 -0.80 -11.16
C GLY A 133 -1.12 -1.68 -10.37
N LEU A 134 -1.50 -2.22 -9.21
CA LEU A 134 -0.63 -3.13 -8.46
C LEU A 134 -0.36 -4.41 -9.27
N GLY A 135 0.91 -4.80 -9.37
CA GLY A 135 1.36 -5.94 -10.17
C GLY A 135 1.47 -5.67 -11.67
N LYS A 136 1.25 -4.44 -12.13
CA LYS A 136 1.44 -4.02 -13.53
C LYS A 136 2.70 -3.17 -13.64
N ALA A 137 3.31 -3.16 -14.83
CA ALA A 137 4.43 -2.24 -15.12
C ALA A 137 3.93 -0.79 -15.08
N THR A 138 4.79 0.16 -14.69
CA THR A 138 4.45 1.60 -14.72
C THR A 138 4.72 2.22 -16.09
N ASN A 139 5.51 1.54 -16.93
CA ASN A 139 5.74 1.86 -18.34
C ASN A 139 6.33 3.26 -18.57
N LEU A 140 7.17 3.73 -17.64
CA LEU A 140 7.86 5.03 -17.78
C LEU A 140 8.98 4.99 -18.84
N GLY A 141 9.38 3.79 -19.27
CA GLY A 141 10.49 3.59 -20.20
C GLY A 141 11.86 3.74 -19.53
N LEU A 142 11.91 3.72 -18.20
CA LEU A 142 13.14 3.83 -17.44
C LEU A 142 13.81 2.46 -17.27
N VAL A 143 15.14 2.44 -17.37
CA VAL A 143 15.93 1.22 -17.19
C VAL A 143 15.85 0.73 -15.74
N GLY A 144 15.64 -0.58 -15.57
CA GLY A 144 15.59 -1.22 -14.25
C GLY A 144 14.23 -1.13 -13.53
N GLU A 145 13.18 -0.65 -14.20
CA GLU A 145 11.82 -0.60 -13.67
C GLU A 145 11.31 -2.00 -13.25
N ARG A 146 10.67 -2.09 -12.09
CA ARG A 146 10.04 -3.32 -11.59
C ARG A 146 8.53 -3.15 -11.48
N SER A 147 7.81 -4.24 -11.72
CA SER A 147 6.34 -4.32 -11.63
C SER A 147 5.81 -4.78 -10.26
N GLY A 148 6.67 -4.80 -9.23
CA GLY A 148 6.32 -5.28 -7.89
C GLY A 148 6.21 -6.80 -7.79
N LEU A 149 5.53 -7.26 -6.74
CA LEU A 149 5.14 -8.66 -6.53
C LEU A 149 3.63 -8.71 -6.39
N TYR A 150 2.99 -9.60 -7.13
CA TYR A 150 1.54 -9.71 -7.13
C TYR A 150 1.08 -11.17 -7.07
N PRO A 151 0.08 -11.48 -6.23
CA PRO A 151 -0.35 -12.86 -6.01
C PRO A 151 -1.09 -13.40 -7.23
N GLN A 152 -0.63 -14.54 -7.76
CA GLN A 152 -1.31 -15.30 -8.82
C GLN A 152 -1.94 -16.57 -8.21
N LYS A 153 -2.97 -16.38 -7.38
CA LYS A 153 -3.63 -17.47 -6.65
C LYS A 153 -5.11 -17.59 -7.03
N GLN A 154 -5.54 -18.81 -7.32
CA GLN A 154 -6.95 -19.16 -7.54
C GLN A 154 -7.70 -19.45 -6.22
N ARG A 155 -6.99 -19.91 -5.19
CA ARG A 155 -7.55 -20.20 -3.87
C ARG A 155 -6.79 -19.41 -2.82
N TRP A 156 -7.57 -18.79 -1.94
CA TRP A 156 -7.10 -17.98 -0.83
C TRP A 156 -7.65 -18.60 0.45
N SER A 157 -6.79 -18.81 1.44
CA SER A 157 -7.24 -19.08 2.80
C SER A 157 -7.79 -17.81 3.42
N ASP A 158 -8.47 -17.94 4.55
CA ASP A 158 -8.95 -16.78 5.34
C ASP A 158 -7.79 -15.90 5.88
N MET A 159 -6.55 -16.38 5.71
CA MET A 159 -5.29 -15.63 5.84
C MET A 159 -4.37 -15.85 4.66
#